data_AF-A0A2A6MCT9-F1
#
_entry.id   AF-A0A2A6MCT9-F1
#
_cell.length_a   1.000
_cell.length_b   1.000
_cell.length_c   1.000
_cell.angle_alpha   90.00
_cell.angle_beta   90.00
_cell.angle_gamma   90.00
#
_symmetry.space_group_name_H-M   'P 1'
#
loop_
_entity.id
_entity.type
_entity.pdbx_description
1 polymer ?
#
loop_
_entity_poly.entity_id
_entity_poly.type
_entity_poly.pdbx_seq_one_letter_code
_entity_poly.pdbx_strand_id
1 'polypeptide(L)'
;MGRAVALSGRIVVVASTVALAGCGTSGGQRGGVAVASLGAGGASSAAYIEALQGGVIARLGTIDLGKSDRQRALEAEYRALEAAPGGQPVAWEGRGVSGSVVAAAPYQVGSQNCRQYSHTVVVKGQSSTARGAACRNSNGTWSPLT
;
A
#
# COMPACT_ATOMS: atom_id res chain seq x y z
N MET A 1 -29.06 45.56 -40.45
CA MET A 1 -28.90 45.44 -38.99
C MET A 1 -27.41 45.37 -38.69
N GLY A 2 -26.74 46.52 -38.52
CA GLY A 2 -25.31 46.61 -38.24
C GLY A 2 -25.09 47.12 -36.82
N ARG A 3 -24.39 46.36 -35.97
CA ARG A 3 -24.03 46.80 -34.62
C ARG A 3 -22.58 47.28 -34.63
N ALA A 4 -22.41 48.52 -34.20
CA ALA A 4 -21.13 49.19 -33.99
C ALA A 4 -20.33 48.52 -32.86
N VAL A 5 -19.01 48.37 -33.05
CA VAL A 5 -18.05 48.03 -32.01
C VAL A 5 -17.32 49.30 -31.62
N ALA A 6 -17.55 49.76 -30.39
CA ALA A 6 -16.81 50.88 -29.80
C ALA A 6 -15.51 50.35 -29.16
N LEU A 7 -14.39 50.86 -29.65
CA LEU A 7 -13.02 50.61 -29.22
C LEU A 7 -12.66 51.60 -28.10
N SER A 8 -12.19 51.15 -26.93
CA SER A 8 -11.50 52.01 -25.96
C SER A 8 -10.79 51.17 -24.88
N GLY A 9 -9.46 51.10 -24.90
CA GLY A 9 -8.72 50.60 -23.73
C GLY A 9 -7.31 50.05 -23.95
N ARG A 10 -6.41 50.89 -24.46
CA ARG A 10 -4.92 50.86 -24.36
C ARG A 10 -4.21 49.58 -23.83
N ILE A 11 -3.64 48.84 -24.79
CA ILE A 11 -2.24 48.37 -24.90
C ILE A 11 -1.39 48.40 -23.61
N VAL A 12 -0.96 47.22 -23.16
CA VAL A 12 0.40 46.99 -22.63
C VAL A 12 1.00 45.79 -23.36
N VAL A 13 2.26 45.97 -23.75
CA VAL A 13 3.07 45.23 -24.70
C VAL A 13 4.08 44.36 -23.93
N VAL A 14 4.26 43.12 -24.42
CA VAL A 14 5.50 42.29 -24.42
C VAL A 14 5.94 41.55 -23.15
N ALA A 15 6.16 40.24 -23.32
CA ALA A 15 7.45 39.52 -23.17
C ALA A 15 7.16 38.02 -22.90
N SER A 16 7.27 37.15 -23.90
CA SER A 16 8.47 36.33 -24.17
C SER A 16 8.82 35.30 -23.07
N THR A 17 8.57 34.03 -23.42
CA THR A 17 9.34 32.78 -23.15
C THR A 17 10.13 32.65 -21.84
N VAL A 18 10.02 31.50 -21.15
CA VAL A 18 11.11 30.49 -21.04
C VAL A 18 10.50 29.20 -20.46
N ALA A 19 10.69 28.07 -21.15
CA ALA A 19 10.56 26.74 -20.56
C ALA A 19 11.84 26.45 -19.75
N LEU A 20 11.73 26.27 -18.44
CA LEU A 20 12.83 25.73 -17.63
C LEU A 20 12.53 24.29 -17.26
N ALA A 21 13.18 23.38 -17.98
CA ALA A 21 13.51 22.05 -17.49
C ALA A 21 14.52 22.20 -16.33
N GLY A 22 14.25 21.54 -15.20
CA GLY A 22 15.15 21.50 -14.05
C GLY A 22 15.50 20.07 -13.69
N CYS A 23 16.68 19.63 -14.10
CA CYS A 23 17.41 18.51 -13.49
C CYS A 23 18.28 19.08 -12.36
N GLY A 24 18.19 18.54 -11.15
CA GLY A 24 19.00 19.00 -10.02
C GLY A 24 19.25 17.88 -9.02
N THR A 25 20.40 17.22 -9.17
CA THR A 25 21.00 16.31 -8.18
C THR A 25 21.85 17.13 -7.20
N SER A 26 21.76 16.77 -5.91
CA SER A 26 22.68 17.04 -4.79
C SER A 26 23.17 18.46 -4.49
N GLY A 27 22.85 18.96 -3.29
CA GLY A 27 23.74 19.82 -2.50
C GLY A 27 23.12 21.10 -1.93
N GLY A 28 23.03 21.17 -0.59
CA GLY A 28 23.23 22.42 0.16
C GLY A 28 22.08 23.43 0.24
N GLN A 29 21.21 23.26 1.23
CA GLN A 29 20.80 24.26 2.23
C GLN A 29 20.66 25.74 1.78
N ARG A 30 19.41 26.23 1.68
CA ARG A 30 18.84 27.41 2.41
C ARG A 30 17.59 27.94 1.70
N GLY A 31 16.50 28.05 2.46
CA GLY A 31 15.37 28.95 2.14
C GLY A 31 14.42 28.45 1.05
N GLY A 32 13.57 27.48 1.38
CA GLY A 32 12.47 27.06 0.52
C GLY A 32 11.19 27.08 1.34
N VAL A 33 10.22 27.87 0.90
CA VAL A 33 8.83 27.81 1.34
C VAL A 33 8.40 26.35 1.51
N ALA A 34 7.97 26.01 2.72
CA ALA A 34 7.34 24.72 2.97
C ALA A 34 6.01 24.70 2.21
N VAL A 35 6.05 24.30 0.94
CA VAL A 35 4.90 23.67 0.31
C VAL A 35 4.68 22.37 1.08
N ALA A 36 3.93 22.49 2.16
CA ALA A 36 3.30 21.35 2.80
C ALA A 36 2.60 20.60 1.67
N SER A 37 3.22 19.49 1.28
CA SER A 37 2.55 18.50 0.46
C SER A 37 1.38 18.07 1.32
N LEU A 38 0.20 18.68 1.06
CA LEU A 38 -1.07 18.18 1.53
C LEU A 38 -1.17 16.80 0.92
N GLY A 39 -0.63 15.82 1.64
CA GLY A 39 -0.76 14.41 1.32
C GLY A 39 -2.25 14.17 1.25
N ALA A 40 -2.76 14.01 0.03
CA ALA A 40 -4.09 13.52 -0.20
C ALA A 40 -4.28 12.30 0.70
N GLY A 41 -5.30 12.35 1.56
CA GLY A 41 -5.60 11.34 2.58
C GLY A 41 -6.02 10.01 1.97
N GLY A 42 -5.12 9.35 1.26
CA GLY A 42 -5.19 7.92 0.99
C GLY A 42 -4.69 7.21 2.24
N ALA A 43 -5.50 6.31 2.79
CA ALA A 43 -5.06 5.42 3.84
C ALA A 43 -3.78 4.70 3.36
N SER A 44 -2.70 4.87 4.11
CA SER A 44 -1.43 4.22 3.81
C SER A 44 -1.60 2.70 3.94
N SER A 45 -0.88 1.91 3.14
CA SER A 45 -0.86 0.43 3.27
C SER A 45 -0.56 -0.02 4.72
N ALA A 46 0.16 0.82 5.47
CA ALA A 46 0.42 0.60 6.89
C ALA A 46 -0.86 0.47 7.75
N ALA A 47 -1.88 1.28 7.51
CA ALA A 47 -3.14 1.22 8.26
C ALA A 47 -3.91 -0.09 7.97
N TYR A 48 -3.85 -0.58 6.73
CA TYR A 48 -4.47 -1.86 6.34
C TYR A 48 -3.73 -3.06 6.93
N ILE A 49 -2.40 -3.00 6.96
CA ILE A 49 -1.56 -4.00 7.61
C ILE A 49 -1.80 -4.03 9.12
N GLU A 50 -1.89 -2.87 9.77
CA GLU A 50 -2.15 -2.77 11.21
C GLU A 50 -3.51 -3.41 11.57
N ALA A 51 -4.51 -3.24 10.71
CA ALA A 51 -5.82 -3.87 10.89
C ALA A 51 -5.77 -5.40 10.88
N LEU A 52 -4.73 -6.04 10.34
CA LEU A 52 -4.53 -7.50 10.45
C LEU A 52 -4.15 -7.95 11.86
N GLN A 53 -3.87 -7.02 12.79
CA GLN A 53 -3.61 -7.29 14.21
C GLN A 53 -2.46 -8.32 14.40
N GLY A 54 -1.40 -8.16 13.61
CA GLY A 54 -0.24 -9.06 13.61
C GLY A 54 -0.38 -10.30 12.71
N GLY A 55 -1.53 -10.47 12.05
CA GLY A 55 -1.70 -11.47 11.00
C GLY A 55 -1.63 -12.92 11.48
N VAL A 56 -1.69 -13.88 10.55
CA VAL A 56 -1.47 -15.29 10.90
C VAL A 56 0.00 -15.59 11.17
N ILE A 57 0.92 -14.76 10.65
CA ILE A 57 2.35 -14.84 10.93
C ILE A 57 2.67 -14.78 12.42
N ALA A 58 1.88 -14.03 13.22
CA ALA A 58 2.06 -13.97 14.67
C ALA A 58 1.83 -15.33 15.37
N ARG A 59 1.07 -16.24 14.75
CA ARG A 59 0.83 -17.61 15.27
C ARG A 59 2.05 -18.51 15.15
N LEU A 60 3.03 -18.14 14.30
CA LEU A 60 4.32 -18.81 14.19
C LEU A 60 5.30 -18.33 15.28
N GLY A 61 4.83 -18.24 16.54
CA GLY A 61 5.55 -17.61 17.64
C GLY A 61 6.90 -18.26 18.01
N THR A 62 7.19 -19.47 17.52
CA THR A 62 8.49 -20.14 17.68
C THR A 62 9.55 -19.64 16.69
N ILE A 63 9.15 -18.87 15.66
CA ILE A 63 10.06 -18.29 14.67
C ILE A 63 10.34 -16.84 15.05
N ASP A 64 11.59 -16.56 15.42
CA ASP A 64 12.04 -15.19 15.63
C ASP A 64 12.23 -14.50 14.26
N LEU A 65 11.26 -13.66 13.90
CA LEU A 65 11.34 -12.77 12.75
C LEU A 65 11.73 -11.37 13.21
N GLY A 66 12.79 -10.83 12.61
CA GLY A 66 13.13 -9.42 12.79
C GLY A 66 11.99 -8.50 12.35
N LYS A 67 11.89 -7.31 12.94
CA LYS A 67 10.79 -6.35 12.69
C LYS A 67 10.56 -6.08 11.19
N SER A 68 11.63 -5.90 10.41
CA SER A 68 11.53 -5.64 8.97
C SER A 68 11.00 -6.85 8.19
N ASP A 69 11.37 -8.06 8.56
CA ASP A 69 10.90 -9.28 7.89
C ASP A 69 9.45 -9.58 8.26
N ARG A 70 9.08 -9.35 9.54
CA ARG A 70 7.68 -9.38 9.97
C ARG A 70 6.80 -8.39 9.18
N GLN A 71 7.29 -7.17 8.93
CA GLN A 71 6.54 -6.20 8.13
C GLN A 71 6.34 -6.66 6.68
N ARG A 72 7.36 -7.28 6.06
CA ARG A 72 7.24 -7.85 4.71
C ARG A 72 6.26 -9.03 4.66
N ALA A 73 6.31 -9.88 5.68
CA ALA A 73 5.35 -10.96 5.87
C ALA A 73 3.90 -10.43 5.95
N LEU A 74 3.66 -9.39 6.75
CA LEU A 74 2.33 -8.79 6.89
C LEU A 74 1.85 -8.09 5.61
N GLU A 75 2.74 -7.41 4.89
CA GLU A 75 2.44 -6.87 3.57
C GLU A 75 2.03 -7.98 2.59
N ALA A 76 2.71 -9.12 2.62
CA ALA A 76 2.34 -10.27 1.79
C ALA A 76 0.97 -10.83 2.15
N GLU A 77 0.63 -10.88 3.45
CA GLU A 77 -0.72 -11.26 3.91
C GLU A 77 -1.78 -10.30 3.39
N TYR A 78 -1.55 -9.00 3.54
CA TYR A 78 -2.44 -7.97 3.02
C TYR A 78 -2.64 -8.13 1.51
N ARG A 79 -1.56 -8.23 0.72
CA ARG A 79 -1.64 -8.38 -0.74
C ARG A 79 -2.35 -9.67 -1.17
N ALA A 80 -2.14 -10.77 -0.45
CA ALA A 80 -2.82 -12.03 -0.73
C ALA A 80 -4.33 -11.92 -0.52
N LEU A 81 -4.75 -11.25 0.56
CA LEU A 81 -6.15 -11.00 0.86
C LEU A 81 -6.77 -9.99 -0.10
N GLU A 82 -6.03 -8.94 -0.46
CA GLU A 82 -6.52 -7.81 -1.25
C GLU A 82 -6.69 -8.14 -2.74
N ALA A 83 -5.65 -8.65 -3.37
CA ALA A 83 -5.52 -8.64 -4.82
C ALA A 83 -5.21 -10.01 -5.43
N ALA A 84 -4.68 -10.95 -4.66
CA ALA A 84 -4.30 -12.25 -5.22
C ALA A 84 -5.54 -13.10 -5.56
N PRO A 85 -5.64 -13.65 -6.78
CA PRO A 85 -6.64 -14.64 -7.11
C PRO A 85 -6.57 -15.85 -6.16
N GLY A 86 -7.70 -16.53 -5.97
CA GLY A 86 -7.75 -17.73 -5.14
C GLY A 86 -6.71 -18.77 -5.55
N GLY A 87 -5.92 -19.24 -4.60
CA GLY A 87 -4.89 -20.25 -4.82
C GLY A 87 -3.56 -19.71 -5.37
N GLN A 88 -3.46 -18.41 -5.69
CA GLN A 88 -2.21 -17.83 -6.17
C GLN A 88 -1.31 -17.39 -5.01
N PRO A 89 -0.02 -17.79 -5.01
CA PRO A 89 0.90 -17.41 -3.95
C PRO A 89 1.40 -15.97 -4.10
N VAL A 90 1.39 -15.22 -3.00
CA VAL A 90 2.13 -13.98 -2.85
C VAL A 90 3.41 -14.29 -2.09
N ALA A 91 4.52 -14.36 -2.81
CA ALA A 91 5.83 -14.58 -2.23
C ALA A 91 6.40 -13.30 -1.60
N TRP A 92 7.23 -13.47 -0.57
CA TRP A 92 8.04 -12.41 0.02
C TRP A 92 9.39 -12.95 0.47
N GLU A 93 10.36 -12.05 0.55
CA GLU A 93 11.74 -12.39 0.93
C GLU A 93 12.28 -11.37 1.93
N GLY A 94 12.97 -11.89 2.95
CA GLY A 94 13.64 -11.14 3.99
C GLY A 94 15.13 -11.48 4.05
N ARG A 95 15.77 -11.24 5.20
CA ARG A 95 17.20 -11.53 5.35
C ARG A 95 17.43 -12.96 5.86
N GLY A 96 17.62 -13.90 4.93
CA GLY A 96 17.82 -15.32 5.29
C GLY A 96 16.54 -16.03 5.74
N VAL A 97 15.39 -15.40 5.47
CA VAL A 97 14.04 -15.93 5.65
C VAL A 97 13.24 -15.59 4.39
N SER A 98 12.37 -16.49 3.97
CA SER A 98 11.43 -16.25 2.89
C SER A 98 10.07 -16.84 3.24
N GLY A 99 9.06 -16.51 2.46
CA GLY A 99 7.74 -17.09 2.65
C GLY A 99 6.80 -16.84 1.49
N SER A 100 5.61 -17.40 1.64
CA SER A 100 4.52 -17.15 0.72
C SER A 100 3.19 -17.19 1.45
N VAL A 101 2.25 -16.40 0.96
CA VAL A 101 0.88 -16.38 1.45
C VAL A 101 -0.04 -16.80 0.31
N VAL A 102 -0.92 -17.76 0.58
CA VAL A 102 -1.95 -18.21 -0.38
C VAL A 102 -3.31 -17.95 0.24
N ALA A 103 -4.14 -17.16 -0.44
CA ALA A 103 -5.53 -16.94 -0.05
C ALA A 103 -6.46 -17.79 -0.92
N ALA A 104 -7.49 -18.36 -0.30
CA ALA A 104 -8.54 -19.09 -0.99
C ALA A 104 -9.51 -18.12 -1.71
N ALA A 105 -10.46 -18.69 -2.46
CA ALA A 105 -11.59 -17.93 -2.98
C ALA A 105 -12.41 -17.29 -1.82
N PRO A 106 -13.02 -16.11 -2.04
CA PRO A 106 -13.86 -15.48 -1.04
C PRO A 106 -15.14 -16.28 -0.77
N TYR A 107 -15.62 -16.20 0.47
CA TYR A 107 -16.87 -16.79 0.95
C TYR A 107 -17.61 -15.79 1.85
N GLN A 108 -18.90 -16.02 2.11
CA GLN A 108 -19.73 -15.12 2.92
C GLN A 108 -19.85 -15.61 4.36
N VAL A 109 -19.73 -14.67 5.31
CA VAL A 109 -20.10 -14.86 6.72
C VAL A 109 -21.07 -13.73 7.09
N GLY A 110 -22.36 -14.05 7.21
CA GLY A 110 -23.40 -13.03 7.29
C GLY A 110 -23.40 -12.17 6.02
N SER A 111 -23.12 -10.87 6.17
CA SER A 111 -22.99 -9.91 5.07
C SER A 111 -21.54 -9.55 4.71
N GLN A 112 -20.55 -10.19 5.36
CA GLN A 112 -19.13 -9.90 5.14
C GLN A 112 -18.49 -10.92 4.20
N ASN A 113 -17.69 -10.42 3.26
CA ASN A 113 -16.82 -11.25 2.44
C ASN A 113 -15.58 -11.64 3.22
N CYS A 114 -15.38 -12.93 3.47
CA CYS A 114 -14.22 -13.47 4.16
C CYS A 114 -13.36 -14.31 3.23
N ARG A 115 -12.08 -14.45 3.57
CA ARG A 115 -11.12 -15.29 2.86
C ARG A 115 -10.30 -16.09 3.87
N GLN A 116 -10.17 -17.39 3.60
CA GLN A 116 -9.18 -18.23 4.27
C GLN A 116 -7.82 -17.99 3.62
N TYR A 117 -6.76 -18.08 4.39
CA TYR A 117 -5.40 -17.94 3.89
C TYR A 117 -4.41 -18.72 4.76
N SER A 118 -3.32 -19.13 4.12
CA SER A 118 -2.19 -19.80 4.75
C SER A 118 -0.91 -19.03 4.47
N HIS A 119 -0.07 -18.92 5.49
CA HIS A 119 1.22 -18.28 5.42
C HIS A 119 2.30 -19.30 5.76
N THR A 120 3.11 -19.63 4.76
CA THR A 120 4.27 -20.51 4.90
C THR A 120 5.55 -19.68 4.97
N VAL A 121 6.41 -19.97 5.95
CA VAL A 121 7.68 -19.29 6.19
C VAL A 121 8.80 -20.31 6.22
N VAL A 122 9.91 -20.00 5.56
CA VAL A 122 11.10 -20.84 5.48
C VAL A 122 12.26 -20.12 6.15
N VAL A 123 12.83 -20.74 7.19
CA VAL A 123 14.00 -20.23 7.92
C VAL A 123 15.05 -21.34 7.98
N LYS A 124 16.27 -21.08 7.49
CA LYS A 124 17.37 -22.08 7.46
C LYS A 124 16.94 -23.42 6.83
N GLY A 125 16.12 -23.37 5.78
CA GLY A 125 15.59 -24.55 5.09
C GLY A 125 14.47 -25.30 5.81
N GLN A 126 14.02 -24.85 6.98
CA GLN A 126 12.88 -25.42 7.70
C GLN A 126 11.61 -24.60 7.40
N SER A 127 10.53 -25.29 7.04
CA SER A 127 9.25 -24.67 6.68
C SER A 127 8.23 -24.80 7.80
N SER A 128 7.57 -23.69 8.14
CA SER A 128 6.48 -23.60 9.11
C SER A 128 5.30 -22.90 8.48
N THR A 129 4.08 -23.38 8.73
CA THR A 129 2.86 -22.81 8.13
C THR A 129 1.83 -22.48 9.20
N ALA A 130 1.31 -21.25 9.15
CA ALA A 130 0.13 -20.83 9.90
C ALA A 130 -1.05 -20.65 8.95
N ARG A 131 -2.26 -20.83 9.48
CA ARG A 131 -3.52 -20.64 8.73
C ARG A 131 -4.50 -19.79 9.53
N GLY A 132 -5.37 -19.11 8.83
CA GLY A 132 -6.47 -18.35 9.41
C GLY A 132 -7.46 -17.89 8.37
N ALA A 133 -8.36 -17.01 8.81
CA ALA A 133 -9.30 -16.33 7.94
C ALA A 133 -9.38 -14.85 8.34
N ALA A 134 -9.73 -14.01 7.38
CA ALA A 134 -10.01 -12.60 7.61
C ALA A 134 -11.24 -12.18 6.82
N CYS A 135 -12.01 -11.26 7.37
CA CYS A 135 -13.22 -10.71 6.77
C CYS A 135 -13.00 -9.26 6.35
N ARG A 136 -13.52 -8.91 5.17
CA ARG A 136 -13.42 -7.58 4.61
C ARG A 136 -14.42 -6.64 5.31
N ASN A 137 -13.91 -5.51 5.76
CA ASN A 137 -14.69 -4.44 6.37
C ASN A 137 -15.15 -3.44 5.32
N SER A 138 -16.21 -2.68 5.63
CA SER A 138 -16.75 -1.63 4.75
C SER A 138 -15.78 -0.48 4.49
N ASN A 139 -14.85 -0.22 5.41
CA ASN A 139 -13.76 0.76 5.26
C ASN A 139 -12.57 0.20 4.42
N GLY A 140 -12.70 -1.01 3.89
CA GLY A 140 -11.69 -1.65 3.06
C GLY A 140 -10.59 -2.37 3.84
N THR A 141 -10.57 -2.37 5.17
CA THR A 141 -9.60 -3.17 5.93
C THR A 141 -10.00 -4.64 6.03
N TRP A 142 -9.07 -5.49 6.46
CA TRP A 142 -9.31 -6.90 6.75
C TRP A 142 -9.19 -7.12 8.25
N SER A 143 -10.23 -7.67 8.87
CA SER A 143 -10.19 -8.09 10.27
C SER A 143 -10.02 -9.60 10.37
N PRO A 144 -9.09 -10.11 11.18
CA PRO A 144 -9.00 -11.55 11.47
C PRO A 144 -10.33 -12.09 11.97
N LEU A 145 -10.70 -13.27 11.49
CA LEU A 145 -11.81 -14.06 12.03
C LEU A 145 -11.23 -14.93 13.15
N THR A 146 -11.41 -14.49 14.40
CA THR A 146 -10.95 -15.18 15.62
C THR A 146 -12.10 -15.84 16.35
#